data_AF-A0AAX4HWY6-F1
#
_entry.id   AF-A0AAX4HWY6-F1
#
_cell.length_a   1.000
_cell.length_b   1.000
_cell.length_c   1.000
_cell.angle_alpha   90.00
_cell.angle_beta   90.00
_cell.angle_gamma   90.00
#
_symmetry.space_group_name_H-M   'P 1'
#
loop_
_entity.id
_entity.type
_entity.pdbx_description
1 polymer ?
#
loop_
_entity_poly.entity_id
_entity_poly.type
_entity_poly.pdbx_seq_one_letter_code
_entity_poly.pdbx_strand_id
1 'polypeptide(L)'
;MNPFASRPEEIPDTDQYVDVPFYGRYFPTPDDFRIDTQYVNSQSARSLQYWASVLGLCDQSVRIYPADEGGRDVFALGSIIIKSSHLHEGVDGRHTEIDYSYADANEIQAIALARSVLRDMNVRVPQIYFAGKINGRQVLVQERIPGVGLNVARRYLSQDQRNNFKQQTRELIRRLHTIKPTDEHPARCHVVQDPDIISNGRIGQLEADILFSDTNIDTDMSFMHNDLNESNIIVDNDMIVGLVDWEMAGFFGWKTAGEVHRRIRTPQREHFAAANLSEEKLQDIMWWADIYDLPEPHEDKPTH
;
A
#
# COMPACT_ATOMS: atom_id res chain seq x y z
N MET A 1 19.44 10.27 -14.25
CA MET A 1 18.62 9.09 -14.58
C MET A 1 17.19 9.55 -14.77
N ASN A 2 16.43 8.93 -15.68
CA ASN A 2 15.00 9.17 -15.77
C ASN A 2 14.31 8.63 -14.49
N PRO A 3 13.60 9.44 -13.69
CA PRO A 3 12.90 8.96 -12.49
C PRO A 3 11.84 7.90 -12.77
N PHE A 4 11.37 7.83 -14.01
CA PHE A 4 10.30 6.93 -14.46
C PHE A 4 10.84 5.69 -15.21
N ALA A 5 12.16 5.47 -15.17
CA ALA A 5 12.78 4.27 -15.73
C ALA A 5 12.29 3.02 -14.97
N SER A 6 11.47 2.22 -15.64
CA SER A 6 10.82 1.01 -15.09
C SER A 6 11.35 -0.29 -15.70
N ARG A 7 12.25 -0.16 -16.69
CA ARG A 7 12.95 -1.26 -17.35
C ARG A 7 14.28 -1.55 -16.65
N PRO A 8 14.57 -2.81 -16.28
CA PRO A 8 15.84 -3.18 -15.64
C PRO A 8 17.08 -2.69 -16.41
N GLU A 9 17.06 -2.77 -17.74
CA GLU A 9 18.14 -2.36 -18.63
C GLU A 9 18.41 -0.84 -18.64
N GLU A 10 17.49 -0.02 -18.13
CA GLU A 10 17.64 1.43 -18.01
C GLU A 10 18.18 1.86 -16.63
N ILE A 11 18.31 0.91 -15.69
CA ILE A 11 18.77 1.16 -14.33
C ILE A 11 20.30 1.23 -14.33
N PRO A 12 20.92 2.33 -13.85
CA PRO A 12 22.37 2.44 -13.78
C PRO A 12 22.93 1.57 -12.66
N ASP A 13 24.17 1.10 -12.82
CA ASP A 13 24.89 0.29 -11.82
C ASP A 13 25.07 1.00 -10.46
N THR A 14 24.83 2.31 -10.39
CA THR A 14 24.90 3.12 -9.17
C THR A 14 23.56 3.25 -8.44
N ASP A 15 22.47 2.68 -8.97
CA ASP A 15 21.16 2.67 -8.32
C ASP A 15 21.20 1.82 -7.04
N GLN A 16 20.54 2.29 -5.97
CA GLN A 16 20.48 1.56 -4.70
C GLN A 16 19.81 0.19 -4.84
N TYR A 17 18.89 0.07 -5.78
CA TYR A 17 18.06 -1.11 -5.98
C TYR A 17 18.49 -1.93 -7.20
N VAL A 18 19.73 -1.74 -7.69
CA VAL A 18 20.25 -2.46 -8.88
C VAL A 18 20.21 -3.98 -8.69
N ASP A 19 20.47 -4.47 -7.48
CA ASP A 19 20.45 -5.91 -7.15
C ASP A 19 19.04 -6.49 -7.02
N VAL A 20 18.01 -5.63 -6.99
CA VAL A 20 16.58 -6.00 -6.90
C VAL A 20 15.77 -5.23 -7.95
N PRO A 21 16.00 -5.46 -9.26
CA PRO A 21 15.51 -4.60 -10.33
C PRO A 21 13.98 -4.54 -10.45
N PHE A 22 13.27 -5.53 -9.90
CA PHE A 22 11.80 -5.57 -9.85
C PHE A 22 11.19 -4.80 -8.67
N TYR A 23 12.02 -4.39 -7.71
CA TYR A 23 11.60 -3.58 -6.57
C TYR A 23 11.12 -2.21 -7.03
N GLY A 24 9.84 -1.94 -6.81
CA GLY A 24 9.21 -0.66 -7.12
C GLY A 24 9.30 -0.25 -8.59
N ARG A 25 9.53 -1.18 -9.52
CA ARG A 25 9.61 -0.88 -10.97
C ARG A 25 8.89 -1.96 -11.75
N TYR A 26 8.08 -1.56 -12.72
CA TYR A 26 7.44 -2.51 -13.62
C TYR A 26 7.12 -1.89 -14.97
N PHE A 27 7.70 -2.46 -16.01
CA PHE A 27 7.36 -2.21 -17.41
C PHE A 27 6.79 -3.49 -18.03
N PRO A 28 5.53 -3.50 -18.53
CA PRO A 28 4.95 -4.67 -19.17
C PRO A 28 5.71 -5.13 -20.41
N THR A 29 5.96 -6.42 -20.51
CA THR A 29 6.57 -7.03 -21.70
C THR A 29 5.64 -8.08 -22.34
N PRO A 30 5.80 -8.39 -23.64
CA PRO A 30 5.08 -9.50 -24.27
C PRO A 30 5.38 -10.86 -23.63
N ASP A 31 6.58 -11.01 -23.05
CA ASP A 31 7.07 -12.25 -22.43
C ASP A 31 6.72 -12.37 -20.94
N ASP A 32 6.03 -11.37 -20.37
CA ASP A 32 5.58 -11.42 -18.99
C ASP A 32 4.72 -12.65 -18.73
N PHE A 33 4.94 -13.28 -17.58
CA PHE A 33 3.97 -14.22 -17.06
C PHE A 33 2.61 -13.52 -16.95
N ARG A 34 1.59 -14.12 -17.57
CA ARG A 34 0.20 -13.68 -17.53
C ARG A 34 -0.65 -14.79 -16.96
N ILE A 35 -1.57 -14.40 -16.10
CA ILE A 35 -2.50 -15.37 -15.52
C ILE A 35 -3.49 -15.90 -16.56
N ASP A 36 -3.91 -17.14 -16.36
CA ASP A 36 -5.09 -17.69 -17.02
C ASP A 36 -6.35 -17.22 -16.30
N THR A 37 -7.11 -16.35 -16.97
CA THR A 37 -8.27 -15.66 -16.39
C THR A 37 -9.41 -16.58 -16.02
N GLN A 38 -9.44 -17.83 -16.51
CA GLN A 38 -10.49 -18.80 -16.16
C GLN A 38 -10.46 -19.23 -14.68
N TYR A 39 -9.32 -19.03 -14.00
CA TYR A 39 -9.11 -19.42 -12.60
C TYR A 39 -9.22 -18.25 -11.61
N VAL A 40 -9.43 -17.03 -12.10
CA VAL A 40 -9.62 -15.84 -11.27
C VAL A 40 -10.87 -15.97 -10.41
N ASN A 41 -10.77 -15.59 -9.13
CA ASN A 41 -11.87 -15.63 -8.15
C ASN A 41 -12.56 -17.02 -8.01
N SER A 42 -11.83 -18.11 -8.29
CA SER A 42 -12.33 -19.49 -8.18
C SER A 42 -11.62 -20.27 -7.08
N GLN A 43 -12.39 -20.98 -6.26
CA GLN A 43 -11.89 -21.90 -5.22
C GLN A 43 -12.05 -23.38 -5.64
N SER A 44 -12.29 -23.65 -6.92
CA SER A 44 -12.39 -25.03 -7.43
C SER A 44 -11.05 -25.77 -7.32
N ALA A 45 -11.08 -27.11 -7.23
CA ALA A 45 -9.85 -27.91 -7.14
C ALA A 45 -8.87 -27.63 -8.30
N ARG A 46 -9.36 -27.39 -9.52
CA ARG A 46 -8.53 -27.01 -10.67
C ARG A 46 -7.91 -25.63 -10.51
N SER A 47 -8.66 -24.66 -10.01
CA SER A 47 -8.14 -23.32 -9.70
C SER A 47 -7.05 -23.37 -8.64
N LEU A 48 -7.25 -24.13 -7.56
CA LEU A 48 -6.25 -24.30 -6.50
C LEU A 48 -4.98 -24.98 -7.02
N GLN A 49 -5.09 -25.97 -7.91
CA GLN A 49 -3.94 -26.58 -8.57
C GLN A 49 -3.20 -25.59 -9.46
N TYR A 50 -3.93 -24.77 -10.22
CA TYR A 50 -3.34 -23.71 -11.03
C TYR A 50 -2.59 -22.70 -10.16
N TRP A 51 -3.21 -22.14 -9.11
CA TRP A 51 -2.55 -21.19 -8.21
C TRP A 51 -1.36 -21.79 -7.45
N ALA A 52 -1.41 -23.09 -7.11
CA ALA A 52 -0.26 -23.80 -6.58
C ALA A 52 0.90 -23.88 -7.60
N SER A 53 0.61 -24.09 -8.88
CA SER A 53 1.63 -24.08 -9.93
C SER A 53 2.24 -22.70 -10.15
N VAL A 54 1.42 -21.63 -10.08
CA VAL A 54 1.89 -20.24 -10.16
C VAL A 54 2.77 -19.91 -8.96
N LEU A 55 2.35 -20.30 -7.75
CA LEU A 55 3.14 -20.13 -6.52
C LEU A 55 4.47 -20.87 -6.60
N GLY A 56 4.52 -22.02 -7.27
CA GLY A 56 5.76 -22.77 -7.51
C GLY A 56 6.78 -22.05 -8.42
N LEU A 57 6.38 -20.99 -9.12
CA LEU A 57 7.28 -20.11 -9.88
C LEU A 57 7.86 -18.98 -9.02
N CYS A 58 7.36 -18.79 -7.79
CA CYS A 58 7.84 -17.77 -6.88
C CYS A 58 9.04 -18.28 -6.08
N ASP A 59 10.24 -17.97 -6.53
CA ASP A 59 11.47 -18.25 -5.80
C ASP A 59 12.17 -16.96 -5.34
N GLN A 60 13.41 -17.09 -4.89
CA GLN A 60 14.22 -15.95 -4.44
C GLN A 60 14.48 -14.90 -5.52
N SER A 61 14.49 -15.30 -6.80
CA SER A 61 14.81 -14.39 -7.92
C SER A 61 13.69 -13.40 -8.22
N VAL A 62 12.44 -13.72 -7.86
CA VAL A 62 11.26 -12.87 -8.05
C VAL A 62 10.72 -12.31 -6.73
N ARG A 63 11.39 -12.57 -5.61
CA ARG A 63 11.04 -12.02 -4.30
C ARG A 63 11.53 -10.57 -4.18
N ILE A 64 10.60 -9.64 -3.98
CA ILE A 64 10.90 -8.20 -3.87
C ILE A 64 10.85 -7.69 -2.43
N TYR A 65 10.10 -8.35 -1.54
CA TYR A 65 10.13 -8.07 -0.10
C TYR A 65 10.18 -9.40 0.66
N PRO A 66 11.29 -9.70 1.36
CA PRO A 66 11.28 -10.75 2.36
C PRO A 66 10.51 -10.27 3.61
N ALA A 67 9.75 -11.17 4.23
CA ALA A 67 9.12 -10.93 5.51
C ALA A 67 9.87 -11.63 6.66
N ASP A 68 9.74 -11.05 7.84
CA ASP A 68 10.16 -11.68 9.10
C ASP A 68 9.27 -12.88 9.45
N GLU A 69 9.63 -13.59 10.53
CA GLU A 69 8.93 -14.79 10.99
C GLU A 69 7.41 -14.54 11.11
N GLY A 70 6.65 -15.37 10.39
CA GLY A 70 5.19 -15.35 10.37
C GLY A 70 4.53 -14.33 9.46
N GLY A 71 5.32 -13.46 8.81
CA GLY A 71 4.83 -12.58 7.75
C GLY A 71 4.72 -13.26 6.39
N ARG A 72 4.42 -12.46 5.36
CA ARG A 72 4.33 -12.92 3.96
C ARG A 72 5.39 -12.23 3.11
N ASP A 73 6.19 -13.03 2.40
CA ASP A 73 7.04 -12.51 1.34
C ASP A 73 6.17 -11.92 0.22
N VAL A 74 6.68 -10.90 -0.46
CA VAL A 74 6.05 -10.30 -1.64
C VAL A 74 6.89 -10.63 -2.87
N PHE A 75 6.24 -11.18 -3.88
CA PHE A 75 6.85 -11.60 -5.14
C PHE A 75 6.29 -10.81 -6.31
N ALA A 76 7.13 -10.54 -7.30
CA ALA A 76 6.77 -9.89 -8.54
C ALA A 76 7.00 -10.84 -9.72
N LEU A 77 5.94 -11.48 -10.18
CA LEU A 77 5.99 -12.50 -11.23
C LEU A 77 5.28 -11.99 -12.49
N GLY A 78 6.04 -11.50 -13.48
CA GLY A 78 5.47 -10.87 -14.68
C GLY A 78 4.49 -9.76 -14.32
N SER A 79 3.23 -9.94 -14.72
CA SER A 79 2.16 -8.95 -14.53
C SER A 79 1.42 -9.02 -13.19
N ILE A 80 1.89 -9.82 -12.23
CA ILE A 80 1.21 -9.99 -10.93
C ILE A 80 2.14 -9.78 -9.74
N ILE A 81 1.53 -9.35 -8.63
CA ILE A 81 2.12 -9.38 -7.28
C ILE A 81 1.47 -10.53 -6.50
N ILE A 82 2.31 -11.29 -5.78
CA ILE A 82 1.86 -12.38 -4.93
C ILE A 82 2.39 -12.13 -3.51
N LYS A 83 1.50 -12.13 -2.50
CA LYS A 83 1.86 -12.13 -1.07
C LYS A 83 1.69 -13.55 -0.52
N SER A 84 2.75 -14.18 -0.02
CA SER A 84 2.69 -15.54 0.53
C SER A 84 3.87 -15.87 1.45
N SER A 85 3.65 -16.72 2.45
CA SER A 85 4.69 -17.25 3.35
C SER A 85 5.36 -18.54 2.84
N HIS A 86 5.08 -19.02 1.61
CA HIS A 86 5.41 -20.39 1.18
C HIS A 86 6.91 -20.77 1.20
N LEU A 87 7.83 -19.80 1.15
CA LEU A 87 9.27 -20.05 1.30
C LEU A 87 9.73 -20.14 2.75
N HIS A 88 8.89 -19.78 3.73
CA HIS A 88 9.26 -19.79 5.14
C HIS A 88 9.20 -21.21 5.69
N GLU A 89 10.28 -21.69 6.28
CA GLU A 89 10.33 -22.97 6.97
C GLU A 89 9.56 -22.91 8.29
N GLY A 90 8.91 -24.00 8.68
CA GLY A 90 8.24 -24.08 9.99
C GLY A 90 9.23 -24.53 11.06
N VAL A 91 9.14 -23.95 12.25
CA VAL A 91 9.87 -24.47 13.42
C VAL A 91 9.19 -25.77 13.87
N ASP A 92 9.92 -26.89 13.91
CA ASP A 92 9.41 -28.21 14.29
C ASP A 92 8.16 -28.68 13.51
N GLY A 93 8.04 -28.28 12.24
CA GLY A 93 6.90 -28.63 11.39
C GLY A 93 5.60 -27.90 11.73
N ARG A 94 5.64 -26.90 12.63
CA ARG A 94 4.55 -25.96 12.88
C ARG A 94 4.89 -24.62 12.24
N HIS A 95 3.97 -24.12 11.42
CA HIS A 95 4.07 -22.79 10.82
C HIS A 95 3.36 -21.79 11.73
N THR A 96 4.11 -20.82 12.24
CA THR A 96 3.59 -19.62 12.91
C THR A 96 3.26 -18.58 11.84
N GLU A 97 2.15 -18.75 11.10
CA GLU A 97 1.69 -17.72 10.14
C GLU A 97 0.72 -16.77 10.85
N ILE A 98 0.92 -15.46 10.69
CA ILE A 98 -0.06 -14.45 11.11
C ILE A 98 -1.34 -14.65 10.30
N ASP A 99 -2.51 -14.53 10.94
CA ASP A 99 -3.78 -14.59 10.22
C ASP A 99 -3.98 -13.29 9.43
N TYR A 100 -3.95 -13.39 8.09
CA TYR A 100 -4.14 -12.29 7.16
C TYR A 100 -5.55 -12.27 6.57
N SER A 101 -6.45 -13.17 7.00
CA SER A 101 -7.79 -13.30 6.39
C SER A 101 -8.59 -12.01 6.46
N TYR A 102 -8.55 -11.30 7.60
CA TYR A 102 -9.18 -10.01 7.76
C TYR A 102 -8.48 -8.91 6.95
N ALA A 103 -7.14 -8.89 6.91
CA ALA A 103 -6.37 -7.92 6.14
C ALA A 103 -6.60 -8.07 4.62
N ASP A 104 -6.60 -9.30 4.11
CA ASP A 104 -6.88 -9.60 2.70
C ASP A 104 -8.33 -9.25 2.35
N ALA A 105 -9.28 -9.56 3.22
CA ALA A 105 -10.67 -9.16 3.05
C ALA A 105 -10.83 -7.62 3.07
N ASN A 106 -10.09 -6.93 3.94
CA ASN A 106 -10.05 -5.47 4.02
C ASN A 106 -9.50 -4.87 2.72
N GLU A 107 -8.35 -5.36 2.24
CA GLU A 107 -7.72 -4.93 0.98
C GLU A 107 -8.68 -5.10 -0.21
N ILE A 108 -9.37 -6.24 -0.32
CA ILE A 108 -10.35 -6.49 -1.39
C ILE A 108 -11.49 -5.47 -1.36
N GLN A 109 -12.11 -5.23 -0.19
CA GLN A 109 -13.25 -4.32 -0.09
C GLN A 109 -12.83 -2.84 -0.23
N ALA A 110 -11.69 -2.47 0.33
CA ALA A 110 -11.12 -1.14 0.21
C ALA A 110 -10.77 -0.79 -1.24
N ILE A 111 -10.18 -1.72 -2.00
CA ILE A 111 -9.94 -1.55 -3.45
C ILE A 111 -11.25 -1.29 -4.19
N ALA A 112 -12.33 -2.00 -3.86
CA ALA A 112 -13.63 -1.81 -4.51
C ALA A 112 -14.18 -0.38 -4.26
N LEU A 113 -14.07 0.12 -3.03
CA LEU A 113 -14.44 1.49 -2.68
C LEU A 113 -13.56 2.52 -3.41
N ALA A 114 -12.24 2.39 -3.29
CA ALA A 114 -11.27 3.31 -3.89
C ALA A 114 -11.44 3.43 -5.41
N ARG A 115 -11.67 2.29 -6.10
CA ARG A 115 -11.86 2.24 -7.56
C ARG A 115 -12.98 3.15 -8.04
N SER A 116 -14.04 3.32 -7.24
CA SER A 116 -15.20 4.13 -7.61
C SER A 116 -14.87 5.62 -7.81
N VAL A 117 -13.89 6.14 -7.07
CA VAL A 117 -13.54 7.57 -7.08
C VAL A 117 -12.20 7.87 -7.77
N LEU A 118 -11.25 6.93 -7.74
CA LEU A 118 -9.91 7.10 -8.32
C LEU A 118 -9.85 6.92 -9.84
N ARG A 119 -10.82 6.17 -10.40
CA ARG A 119 -10.92 5.99 -11.86
C ARG A 119 -11.02 7.31 -12.61
N ASP A 120 -11.74 8.29 -12.06
CA ASP A 120 -11.90 9.61 -12.69
C ASP A 120 -10.62 10.45 -12.67
N MET A 121 -9.68 10.11 -11.77
CA MET A 121 -8.35 10.70 -11.71
C MET A 121 -7.33 9.96 -12.57
N ASN A 122 -7.74 8.92 -13.31
CA ASN A 122 -6.87 8.00 -14.02
C ASN A 122 -5.82 7.30 -13.12
N VAL A 123 -6.14 7.15 -11.83
CA VAL A 123 -5.32 6.42 -10.85
C VAL A 123 -5.87 5.01 -10.71
N ARG A 124 -5.02 4.00 -10.96
CA ARG A 124 -5.41 2.59 -10.85
C ARG A 124 -5.27 2.07 -9.43
N VAL A 125 -6.10 1.09 -9.10
CA VAL A 125 -5.95 0.24 -7.91
C VAL A 125 -5.87 -1.21 -8.38
N PRO A 126 -5.13 -2.10 -7.68
CA PRO A 126 -4.92 -3.47 -8.15
C PRO A 126 -6.22 -4.22 -8.37
N GLN A 127 -6.29 -5.03 -9.42
CA GLN A 127 -7.30 -6.08 -9.50
C GLN A 127 -6.85 -7.29 -8.67
N ILE A 128 -7.72 -7.79 -7.78
CA ILE A 128 -7.48 -9.04 -7.06
C ILE A 128 -7.84 -10.22 -7.97
N TYR A 129 -6.92 -11.17 -8.09
CA TYR A 129 -7.08 -12.37 -8.91
C TYR A 129 -7.36 -13.62 -8.08
N PHE A 130 -6.78 -13.68 -6.88
CA PHE A 130 -7.01 -14.76 -5.93
C PHE A 130 -6.75 -14.27 -4.51
N ALA A 131 -7.58 -14.72 -3.57
CA ALA A 131 -7.36 -14.59 -2.13
C ALA A 131 -7.86 -15.88 -1.49
N GLY A 132 -7.00 -16.57 -0.73
CA GLY A 132 -7.36 -17.83 -0.12
C GLY A 132 -6.16 -18.62 0.37
N LYS A 133 -6.36 -19.92 0.60
CA LYS A 133 -5.29 -20.82 1.06
C LYS A 133 -4.81 -21.75 -0.05
N ILE A 134 -3.50 -21.85 -0.20
CA ILE A 134 -2.83 -22.83 -1.05
C ILE A 134 -1.89 -23.64 -0.17
N ASN A 135 -2.06 -24.98 -0.16
CA ASN A 135 -1.30 -25.89 0.70
C ASN A 135 -1.30 -25.46 2.19
N GLY A 136 -2.43 -24.93 2.66
CA GLY A 136 -2.62 -24.48 4.05
C GLY A 136 -2.12 -23.06 4.36
N ARG A 137 -1.44 -22.39 3.43
CA ARG A 137 -0.89 -21.03 3.61
C ARG A 137 -1.71 -19.97 2.93
N GLN A 138 -1.78 -18.79 3.51
CA GLN A 138 -2.53 -17.67 2.94
C GLN A 138 -1.79 -17.06 1.75
N VAL A 139 -2.52 -16.85 0.66
CA VAL A 139 -2.01 -16.33 -0.60
C VAL A 139 -2.97 -15.27 -1.13
N LEU A 140 -2.41 -14.09 -1.39
CA LEU A 140 -3.08 -13.01 -2.13
C LEU A 140 -2.36 -12.80 -3.45
N VAL A 141 -3.10 -12.78 -4.55
CA VAL A 141 -2.59 -12.52 -5.90
C VAL A 141 -3.33 -11.33 -6.50
N GLN A 142 -2.58 -10.35 -6.99
CA GLN A 142 -3.13 -9.12 -7.54
C GLN A 142 -2.38 -8.60 -8.76
N GLU A 143 -3.01 -7.68 -9.49
CA GLU A 143 -2.40 -6.94 -10.59
C GLU A 143 -1.14 -6.20 -10.12
N ARG A 144 -0.04 -6.37 -10.85
CA ARG A 144 1.11 -5.49 -10.73
C ARG A 144 0.88 -4.26 -11.60
N ILE A 145 0.79 -3.08 -11.00
CA ILE A 145 0.53 -1.82 -11.73
C ILE A 145 1.84 -1.32 -12.39
N PRO A 146 1.87 -1.12 -13.72
CA PRO A 146 2.99 -0.49 -14.43
C PRO A 146 3.38 0.88 -13.89
N GLY A 147 4.68 1.14 -13.83
CA GLY A 147 5.28 2.39 -13.39
C GLY A 147 6.43 2.19 -12.41
N VAL A 148 6.76 3.25 -11.67
CA VAL A 148 7.82 3.27 -10.66
C VAL A 148 7.21 3.68 -9.31
N GLY A 149 7.58 3.01 -8.22
CA GLY A 149 7.20 3.41 -6.87
C GLY A 149 7.79 4.79 -6.54
N LEU A 150 7.03 5.67 -5.91
CA LEU A 150 7.49 7.03 -5.63
C LEU A 150 8.73 7.03 -4.71
N ASN A 151 8.82 6.08 -3.77
CA ASN A 151 10.00 5.86 -2.93
C ASN A 151 11.29 5.63 -3.74
N VAL A 152 11.16 4.96 -4.89
CA VAL A 152 12.25 4.69 -5.84
C VAL A 152 12.53 5.93 -6.68
N ALA A 153 11.49 6.50 -7.30
CA ALA A 153 11.61 7.64 -8.20
C ALA A 153 12.18 8.88 -7.49
N ARG A 154 11.84 9.08 -6.21
CA ARG A 154 12.15 10.27 -5.41
C ARG A 154 13.59 10.75 -5.53
N ARG A 155 14.56 9.83 -5.56
CA ARG A 155 15.99 10.15 -5.62
C ARG A 155 16.42 10.89 -6.89
N TYR A 156 15.61 10.77 -7.94
CA TYR A 156 15.89 11.33 -9.26
C TYR A 156 14.98 12.52 -9.59
N LEU A 157 13.97 12.79 -8.76
CA LEU A 157 13.02 13.88 -8.96
C LEU A 157 13.64 15.24 -8.64
N SER A 158 13.30 16.23 -9.46
CA SER A 158 13.53 17.64 -9.10
C SER A 158 12.61 18.07 -7.95
N GLN A 159 12.89 19.22 -7.34
CA GLN A 159 12.03 19.79 -6.31
C GLN A 159 10.61 20.08 -6.82
N ASP A 160 10.49 20.56 -8.06
CA ASP A 160 9.19 20.84 -8.68
C ASP A 160 8.38 19.56 -8.91
N GLN A 161 9.03 18.50 -9.37
CA GLN A 161 8.37 17.20 -9.57
C GLN A 161 7.91 16.61 -8.23
N ARG A 162 8.75 16.70 -7.19
CA ARG A 162 8.35 16.31 -5.83
C ARG A 162 7.09 17.07 -5.42
N ASN A 163 7.14 18.41 -5.46
CA ASN A 163 6.02 19.29 -5.12
C ASN A 163 4.74 18.92 -5.90
N ASN A 164 4.87 18.60 -7.18
CA ASN A 164 3.77 18.12 -8.03
C ASN A 164 3.16 16.82 -7.50
N PHE A 165 3.95 15.79 -7.20
CA PHE A 165 3.43 14.52 -6.66
C PHE A 165 2.75 14.68 -5.30
N LYS A 166 3.27 15.57 -4.45
CA LYS A 166 2.62 15.88 -3.17
C LYS A 166 1.27 16.56 -3.36
N GLN A 167 1.14 17.47 -4.32
CA GLN A 167 -0.15 18.07 -4.67
C GLN A 167 -1.13 17.03 -5.24
N GLN A 168 -0.67 16.15 -6.13
CA GLN A 168 -1.50 15.05 -6.64
C GLN A 168 -1.95 14.10 -5.53
N THR A 169 -1.06 13.78 -4.58
CA THR A 169 -1.38 12.93 -3.42
C THR A 169 -2.42 13.60 -2.52
N ARG A 170 -2.28 14.90 -2.27
CA ARG A 170 -3.28 15.71 -1.55
C ARG A 170 -4.65 15.65 -2.20
N GLU A 171 -4.70 15.76 -3.53
CA GLU A 171 -5.95 15.64 -4.26
C GLU A 171 -6.54 14.23 -4.19
N LEU A 172 -5.69 13.21 -4.25
CA LEU A 172 -6.09 11.82 -4.06
C LEU A 172 -6.74 11.61 -2.69
N ILE A 173 -6.11 12.10 -1.62
CA ILE A 173 -6.66 12.01 -0.25
C ILE A 173 -8.04 12.67 -0.19
N ARG A 174 -8.20 13.88 -0.74
CA ARG A 174 -9.51 14.56 -0.81
C ARG A 174 -10.53 13.73 -1.59
N ARG A 175 -10.12 13.10 -2.69
CA ARG A 175 -11.00 12.25 -3.49
C ARG A 175 -11.48 11.03 -2.70
N LEU A 176 -10.60 10.35 -1.97
CA LEU A 176 -10.98 9.26 -1.07
C LEU A 176 -11.92 9.73 0.04
N HIS A 177 -11.66 10.91 0.61
CA HIS A 177 -12.45 11.53 1.67
C HIS A 177 -13.93 11.80 1.28
N THR A 178 -14.24 11.79 -0.02
CA THR A 178 -15.63 11.91 -0.49
C THR A 178 -16.48 10.68 -0.20
N ILE A 179 -15.85 9.51 0.01
CA ILE A 179 -16.55 8.28 0.37
C ILE A 179 -16.85 8.32 1.87
N LYS A 180 -18.14 8.38 2.19
CA LYS A 180 -18.65 8.37 3.57
C LYS A 180 -19.10 6.97 3.97
N PRO A 181 -18.99 6.61 5.27
CA PRO A 181 -19.56 5.36 5.76
C PRO A 181 -21.09 5.38 5.58
N THR A 182 -21.68 4.19 5.43
CA THR A 182 -23.12 4.04 5.21
C THR A 182 -23.94 4.14 6.49
N ASP A 183 -23.31 3.95 7.65
CA ASP A 183 -23.98 3.95 8.95
C ASP A 183 -24.26 5.38 9.41
N GLU A 184 -25.41 5.59 10.07
CA GLU A 184 -25.78 6.90 10.61
C GLU A 184 -24.83 7.38 11.73
N HIS A 185 -24.20 6.43 12.45
CA HIS A 185 -23.27 6.68 13.55
C HIS A 185 -22.04 5.78 13.39
N PRO A 186 -21.18 6.09 12.40
CA PRO A 186 -20.07 5.23 12.05
C PRO A 186 -19.01 5.21 13.17
N ALA A 187 -18.70 4.02 13.67
CA ALA A 187 -17.52 3.84 14.50
C ALA A 187 -16.24 3.88 13.63
N ARG A 188 -15.13 4.31 14.22
CA ARG A 188 -13.80 4.16 13.58
C ARG A 188 -13.50 2.69 13.39
N CYS A 189 -13.29 2.31 12.15
CA CYS A 189 -13.03 0.93 11.78
C CYS A 189 -12.32 0.81 10.44
N HIS A 190 -11.59 -0.29 10.27
CA HIS A 190 -11.22 -0.79 8.96
C HIS A 190 -12.49 -1.17 8.17
N VAL A 191 -12.42 -1.18 6.83
CA VAL A 191 -13.57 -1.55 5.98
C VAL A 191 -14.08 -2.94 6.33
N VAL A 192 -13.16 -3.87 6.58
CA VAL A 192 -13.43 -5.16 7.21
C VAL A 192 -12.82 -5.12 8.61
N GLN A 193 -13.68 -5.24 9.62
CA GLN A 193 -13.26 -5.23 11.01
C GLN A 193 -12.58 -6.55 11.37
N ASP A 194 -11.36 -6.42 11.86
CA ASP A 194 -10.63 -7.48 12.53
C ASP A 194 -10.85 -7.33 14.05
N PRO A 195 -11.52 -8.29 14.71
CA PRO A 195 -11.81 -8.21 16.14
C PRO A 195 -10.54 -8.23 17.01
N ASP A 196 -9.43 -8.72 16.47
CA ASP A 196 -8.17 -8.90 17.17
C ASP A 196 -7.07 -7.93 16.67
N ILE A 197 -7.42 -6.88 15.92
CA ILE A 197 -6.44 -5.97 15.29
C ILE A 197 -5.41 -5.39 16.27
N ILE A 198 -5.81 -5.16 17.53
CA ILE A 198 -4.94 -4.59 18.58
C ILE A 198 -4.03 -5.68 19.19
N SER A 199 -4.48 -6.94 19.22
CA SER A 199 -3.79 -8.04 19.91
C SER A 199 -3.00 -8.96 18.99
N ASN A 200 -3.29 -8.95 17.69
CA ASN A 200 -2.68 -9.85 16.70
C ASN A 200 -1.35 -9.32 16.12
N GLY A 201 -0.89 -8.16 16.57
CA GLY A 201 0.40 -7.57 16.19
C GLY A 201 0.41 -6.89 14.82
N ARG A 202 -0.74 -6.73 14.16
CA ARG A 202 -0.85 -6.05 12.86
C ARG A 202 -0.62 -4.54 12.97
N ILE A 203 -1.00 -3.94 14.09
CA ILE A 203 -0.71 -2.54 14.40
C ILE A 203 0.04 -2.42 15.72
N GLY A 204 0.91 -1.42 15.82
CA GLY A 204 1.57 -1.08 17.08
C GLY A 204 0.64 -0.36 18.05
N GLN A 205 0.98 -0.35 19.34
CA GLN A 205 0.16 0.30 20.38
C GLN A 205 -0.10 1.78 20.08
N LEU A 206 0.91 2.52 19.61
CA LEU A 206 0.74 3.93 19.26
C LEU A 206 -0.30 4.15 18.15
N GLU A 207 -0.35 3.25 17.17
CA GLU A 207 -1.35 3.31 16.11
C GLU A 207 -2.75 3.04 16.65
N ALA A 208 -2.89 2.01 17.48
CA ALA A 208 -4.15 1.68 18.14
C ALA A 208 -4.66 2.86 19.01
N ASP A 209 -3.77 3.51 19.75
CA ASP A 209 -4.11 4.67 20.59
C ASP A 209 -4.61 5.84 19.74
N ILE A 210 -4.05 6.08 18.55
CA ILE A 210 -4.52 7.14 17.65
C ILE A 210 -5.87 6.76 17.01
N LEU A 211 -5.95 5.54 16.46
CA LEU A 211 -7.11 5.08 15.66
C LEU A 211 -8.34 4.77 16.50
N PHE A 212 -8.18 4.32 17.74
CA PHE A 212 -9.28 3.76 18.54
C PHE A 212 -9.44 4.40 19.93
N SER A 213 -8.70 5.48 20.27
CA SER A 213 -8.88 6.16 21.56
C SER A 213 -10.29 6.75 21.75
N ASP A 214 -10.97 6.37 22.83
CA ASP A 214 -12.30 6.86 23.20
C ASP A 214 -12.40 8.38 23.38
N THR A 215 -11.28 9.09 23.51
CA THR A 215 -11.26 10.55 23.67
C THR A 215 -11.33 11.30 22.34
N ASN A 216 -11.20 10.60 21.21
CA ASN A 216 -11.23 11.21 19.90
C ASN A 216 -12.66 11.22 19.34
N ILE A 217 -13.11 12.40 18.91
CA ILE A 217 -14.46 12.63 18.38
C ILE A 217 -14.29 13.14 16.94
N ASP A 218 -14.02 12.21 16.03
CA ASP A 218 -13.99 12.50 14.60
C ASP A 218 -15.41 12.82 14.12
N THR A 219 -15.64 14.06 13.69
CA THR A 219 -16.93 14.49 13.13
C THR A 219 -17.00 14.30 11.61
N ASP A 220 -15.89 13.94 10.98
CA ASP A 220 -15.65 13.93 9.54
C ASP A 220 -15.29 12.54 8.99
N MET A 221 -15.81 11.49 9.64
CA MET A 221 -15.59 10.08 9.29
C MET A 221 -15.71 9.82 7.78
N SER A 222 -14.60 9.40 7.17
CA SER A 222 -14.50 9.20 5.74
C SER A 222 -13.51 8.09 5.40
N PHE A 223 -13.57 7.58 4.19
CA PHE A 223 -12.66 6.55 3.72
C PHE A 223 -11.23 7.09 3.59
N MET A 224 -10.30 6.39 4.23
CA MET A 224 -8.87 6.71 4.28
C MET A 224 -8.07 5.47 3.91
N HIS A 225 -6.94 5.66 3.23
CA HIS A 225 -5.99 4.57 2.98
C HIS A 225 -5.26 4.12 4.25
N ASN A 226 -4.97 5.06 5.16
CA ASN A 226 -4.32 4.84 6.46
C ASN A 226 -2.93 4.16 6.43
N ASP A 227 -2.34 4.04 5.24
CA ASP A 227 -0.95 3.61 5.03
C ASP A 227 -0.36 4.25 3.76
N LEU A 228 -0.58 5.57 3.61
CA LEU A 228 -0.22 6.29 2.40
C LEU A 228 1.25 6.74 2.40
N ASN A 229 2.15 5.76 2.27
CA ASN A 229 3.59 5.97 2.17
C ASN A 229 4.07 6.06 0.70
N GLU A 230 5.31 6.52 0.47
CA GLU A 230 5.85 6.70 -0.89
C GLU A 230 6.00 5.36 -1.66
N SER A 231 6.13 4.22 -0.97
CA SER A 231 6.20 2.89 -1.63
C SER A 231 4.87 2.41 -2.16
N ASN A 232 3.76 2.93 -1.64
CA ASN A 232 2.40 2.55 -2.04
C ASN A 232 1.88 3.37 -3.23
N ILE A 233 2.63 4.37 -3.69
CA ILE A 233 2.28 5.24 -4.81
C ILE A 233 3.10 4.86 -6.04
N ILE A 234 2.42 4.58 -7.16
CA ILE A 234 3.05 4.30 -8.45
C ILE A 234 2.95 5.52 -9.35
N VAL A 235 4.08 5.93 -9.92
CA VAL A 235 4.21 7.11 -10.77
C VAL A 235 4.74 6.75 -12.16
N ASP A 236 4.31 7.52 -13.15
CA ASP A 236 4.83 7.49 -14.50
C ASP A 236 4.62 8.87 -15.15
N ASN A 237 5.64 9.37 -15.86
CA ASN A 237 5.60 10.65 -16.60
C ASN A 237 4.97 11.81 -15.80
N ASP A 238 5.51 12.08 -14.60
CA ASP A 238 5.04 13.15 -13.68
C ASP A 238 3.59 13.00 -13.18
N MET A 239 2.97 11.84 -13.36
CA MET A 239 1.62 11.53 -12.91
C MET A 239 1.59 10.37 -11.93
N ILE A 240 0.72 10.44 -10.92
CA ILE A 240 0.34 9.26 -10.13
C ILE A 240 -0.55 8.38 -11.01
N VAL A 241 -0.15 7.14 -11.24
CA VAL A 241 -0.86 6.18 -12.09
C VAL A 241 -1.39 4.99 -11.31
N GLY A 242 -0.99 4.82 -10.05
CA GLY A 242 -1.45 3.73 -9.19
C GLY A 242 -1.34 4.01 -7.70
N LEU A 243 -2.24 3.39 -6.93
CA LEU A 243 -2.21 3.34 -5.48
C LEU A 243 -2.50 1.92 -5.00
N VAL A 244 -1.62 1.37 -4.15
CA VAL A 244 -1.62 -0.04 -3.74
C VAL A 244 -1.55 -0.20 -2.23
N ASP A 245 -1.72 -1.43 -1.75
CA ASP A 245 -1.57 -1.84 -0.34
C ASP A 245 -2.66 -1.28 0.59
N TRP A 246 -3.90 -1.69 0.31
CA TRP A 246 -5.10 -1.17 0.98
C TRP A 246 -5.44 -1.90 2.29
N GLU A 247 -4.52 -2.71 2.82
CA GLU A 247 -4.76 -3.58 3.97
C GLU A 247 -5.11 -2.83 5.26
N MET A 248 -4.71 -1.55 5.38
CA MET A 248 -5.00 -0.68 6.53
C MET A 248 -6.16 0.29 6.30
N ALA A 249 -6.81 0.23 5.13
CA ALA A 249 -7.83 1.21 4.80
C ALA A 249 -9.09 1.07 5.66
N GLY A 250 -9.76 2.18 5.90
CA GLY A 250 -10.91 2.24 6.80
C GLY A 250 -11.60 3.59 6.81
N PHE A 251 -12.59 3.73 7.68
CA PHE A 251 -13.26 4.98 7.95
C PHE A 251 -12.64 5.60 9.20
N PHE A 252 -11.99 6.75 9.02
CA PHE A 252 -11.31 7.52 10.07
C PHE A 252 -11.47 9.02 9.77
N GLY A 253 -11.41 9.88 10.79
CA GLY A 253 -11.40 11.33 10.58
C GLY A 253 -10.08 11.83 10.00
N TRP A 254 -10.11 13.00 9.37
CA TRP A 254 -8.96 13.57 8.67
C TRP A 254 -7.76 13.79 9.61
N LYS A 255 -8.02 14.33 10.79
CA LYS A 255 -6.97 14.59 11.80
C LYS A 255 -6.37 13.29 12.31
N THR A 256 -7.18 12.27 12.52
CA THR A 256 -6.75 10.93 12.95
C THR A 256 -5.83 10.28 11.92
N ALA A 257 -6.25 10.22 10.66
CA ALA A 257 -5.43 9.68 9.57
C ALA A 257 -4.13 10.48 9.39
N GLY A 258 -4.19 11.81 9.49
CA GLY A 258 -3.01 12.66 9.44
C GLY A 258 -2.04 12.44 10.60
N GLU A 259 -2.54 12.12 11.79
CA GLU A 259 -1.69 11.81 12.94
C GLU A 259 -0.99 10.46 12.82
N VAL A 260 -1.69 9.43 12.32
CA VAL A 260 -1.07 8.14 11.96
C VAL A 260 0.03 8.36 10.92
N HIS A 261 -0.25 9.16 9.89
CA HIS A 261 0.73 9.46 8.85
C HIS A 261 2.00 10.12 9.41
N ARG A 262 1.83 11.22 10.16
CA ARG A 262 2.95 11.98 10.74
C ARG A 262 3.79 11.16 11.71
N ARG A 263 3.14 10.38 12.58
CA ARG A 263 3.84 9.69 13.68
C ARG A 263 4.30 8.28 13.35
N ILE A 264 3.71 7.64 12.35
CA ILE A 264 3.99 6.22 12.09
C ILE A 264 4.47 5.98 10.67
N ARG A 265 3.91 6.68 9.68
CA ARG A 265 4.25 6.47 8.26
C ARG A 265 5.35 7.37 7.73
N THR A 266 5.80 8.35 8.52
CA THR A 266 6.91 9.23 8.15
C THR A 266 8.00 9.29 9.23
N PRO A 267 9.28 9.51 8.82
CA PRO A 267 10.36 9.72 9.78
C PRO A 267 10.10 10.94 10.67
N GLN A 268 10.35 10.82 11.98
CA GLN A 268 10.23 11.91 12.93
C GLN A 268 11.58 12.57 13.23
N ARG A 269 11.58 13.84 13.67
CA ARG A 269 12.81 14.61 13.97
C ARG A 269 13.68 13.91 15.01
N GLU A 270 13.02 13.33 16.01
CA GLU A 270 13.62 12.67 17.16
C GLU A 270 14.50 11.49 16.73
N HIS A 271 14.16 10.82 15.62
CA HIS A 271 14.95 9.73 15.04
C HIS A 271 16.32 10.20 14.54
N PHE A 272 16.48 11.49 14.27
CA PHE A 272 17.72 12.09 13.73
C PHE A 272 18.42 13.02 14.73
N ALA A 273 17.97 13.08 15.98
CA ALA A 273 18.56 13.96 17.00
C ALA A 273 20.07 13.71 17.19
N ALA A 274 20.53 12.47 17.00
CA ALA A 274 21.94 12.09 17.09
C ALA A 274 22.75 12.31 15.79
N ALA A 275 22.08 12.60 14.66
CA ALA A 275 22.71 12.62 13.34
C ALA A 275 23.28 14.00 12.93
N ASN A 276 23.17 15.04 13.78
CA ASN A 276 23.66 16.41 13.52
C ASN A 276 23.34 16.93 12.10
N LEU A 277 22.12 16.67 11.61
CA LEU A 277 21.69 17.11 10.29
C LEU A 277 21.35 18.61 10.29
N SER A 278 21.55 19.27 9.15
CA SER A 278 21.07 20.65 8.96
C SER A 278 19.53 20.68 8.92
N GLU A 279 18.94 21.82 9.26
CA GLU A 279 17.48 22.01 9.18
C GLU A 279 16.97 21.77 7.75
N GLU A 280 17.70 22.19 6.72
CA GLU A 280 17.38 21.90 5.32
C GLU A 280 17.28 20.40 5.04
N LYS A 281 18.23 19.60 5.56
CA LYS A 281 18.21 18.13 5.40
C LYS A 281 17.06 17.50 6.18
N LEU A 282 16.76 18.01 7.38
CA LEU A 282 15.61 17.53 8.15
C LEU A 282 14.28 17.82 7.44
N GLN A 283 14.13 19.02 6.89
CA GLN A 283 12.96 19.39 6.08
C GLN A 283 12.84 18.52 4.82
N ASP A 284 13.97 18.22 4.17
CA ASP A 284 13.99 17.32 3.02
C ASP A 284 13.56 15.88 3.37
N ILE A 285 13.97 15.38 4.54
CA ILE A 285 13.57 14.07 5.04
C ILE A 285 12.08 14.06 5.36
N MET A 286 11.59 15.09 6.05
CA MET A 286 10.22 15.20 6.55
C MET A 286 9.24 15.79 5.53
N TRP A 287 9.69 16.03 4.30
CA TRP A 287 8.94 16.75 3.28
C TRP A 287 7.56 16.16 2.96
N TRP A 288 7.36 14.88 3.30
CA TRP A 288 6.14 14.11 3.08
C TRP A 288 5.19 14.06 4.29
N ALA A 289 5.59 14.60 5.45
CA ALA A 289 4.82 14.47 6.70
C ALA A 289 3.52 15.29 6.70
N ASP A 290 3.45 16.37 5.93
CA ASP A 290 2.37 17.35 5.90
C ASP A 290 1.36 17.13 4.77
N ILE A 291 1.26 15.93 4.18
CA ILE A 291 0.27 15.67 3.10
C ILE A 291 -1.18 15.82 3.59
N TYR A 292 -1.42 15.74 4.89
CA TYR A 292 -2.72 16.00 5.53
C TYR A 292 -2.88 17.42 6.08
N ASP A 293 -1.84 18.26 6.05
CA ASP A 293 -1.88 19.64 6.56
C ASP A 293 -2.48 20.58 5.50
N LEU A 294 -3.70 20.26 5.10
CA LEU A 294 -4.53 21.05 4.20
C LEU A 294 -5.52 21.87 5.02
N PRO A 295 -5.98 23.03 4.55
CA PRO A 295 -7.21 23.61 5.07
C PRO A 295 -8.30 22.54 4.93
N GLU A 296 -9.02 22.25 6.02
CA GLU A 296 -10.19 21.36 5.96
C GLU A 296 -11.07 21.82 4.78
N PRO A 297 -11.57 20.89 3.94
CA PRO A 297 -12.46 21.28 2.86
C PRO A 297 -13.62 22.04 3.50
N HIS A 298 -13.69 23.34 3.23
CA HIS A 298 -14.76 24.19 3.72
C HIS A 298 -16.08 23.53 3.32
N GLU A 299 -16.93 23.24 4.30
CA GLU A 299 -18.36 23.09 4.01
C GLU A 299 -18.78 24.35 3.26
N ASP A 300 -19.15 24.20 1.99
CA ASP A 300 -19.87 25.22 1.25
C ASP A 300 -21.16 25.52 2.03
N LYS A 301 -21.08 26.47 2.97
CA LYS A 301 -22.26 27.00 3.61
C LYS A 301 -23.09 27.67 2.52
N PRO A 302 -24.35 27.26 2.29
CA PRO A 302 -25.19 27.95 1.35
C PRO A 302 -25.38 29.37 1.86
N THR A 303 -24.91 30.33 1.07
CA THR A 303 -25.26 31.75 1.26
C THR A 303 -26.76 31.87 1.00
N HIS A 304 -27.52 32.02 2.08
CA HIS A 304 -28.88 32.56 2.04
C HIS A 304 -28.85 34.07 1.88
#